data_AF-A0A1H4IQ43-F1
#
_entry.id   AF-A0A1H4IQ43-F1
#
_cell.length_a   1.000
_cell.length_b   1.000
_cell.length_c   1.000
_cell.angle_alpha   90.00
_cell.angle_beta   90.00
_cell.angle_gamma   90.00
#
_symmetry.space_group_name_H-M   'P 1'
#
loop_
_entity.id
_entity.type
_entity.pdbx_description
1 polymer ?
#
loop_
_entity_poly.entity_id
_entity_poly.type
_entity_poly.pdbx_seq_one_letter_code
_entity_poly.pdbx_strand_id
1 'polypeptide(L)'
;MKSDHVTMRQVAAEAGVGMMTVSYTYTRPDRVAASTRERVLEAAARLGYRGPDPVARSLRRGATRNLGVVFGEHLTYAFEDPQAARFLAGVSSVCVAERLGLTLIPTTGDPDDIERVRESAVDGFVVWTTTADDPVLDAVASTGRPAAVQGGPAREGITLVTADDEAAAYAIASHMLRTARSPLVLSEPTDADRVARLVRGPDPDVPFPVTRNRLAGYRRAVLDSERDWADVPVAIVSRNTRDDARAAVTAALEEFRPDAVIAMSDQLAAGAIDVLGDSTPVSGWDDSELAQTLGFSSVRQSLFDQGAACARVAAGLATDVDPAPWELVIR
;
A
#
# COMPACT_ATOMS: atom_id res chain seq x y z
N MET A 1 19.15 33.99 1.65
CA MET A 1 20.61 33.77 1.60
C MET A 1 20.96 33.20 0.22
N LYS A 2 21.93 33.77 -0.50
CA LYS A 2 22.46 33.13 -1.73
C LYS A 2 23.15 31.84 -1.31
N SER A 3 22.80 30.73 -1.96
CA SER A 3 23.38 29.41 -1.70
C SER A 3 24.91 29.45 -1.88
N ASP A 4 25.64 29.01 -0.86
CA ASP A 4 27.11 28.82 -0.85
C ASP A 4 27.58 27.65 -1.74
N HIS A 5 26.69 27.07 -2.56
CA HIS A 5 27.05 25.96 -3.43
C HIS A 5 27.77 26.44 -4.69
N VAL A 6 28.98 25.91 -4.89
CA VAL A 6 29.72 26.07 -6.14
C VAL A 6 28.86 25.59 -7.31
N THR A 7 28.82 26.41 -8.35
CA THR A 7 27.99 26.20 -9.54
C THR A 7 28.79 25.57 -10.67
N MET A 8 28.07 24.91 -11.59
CA MET A 8 28.65 24.37 -12.83
C MET A 8 29.41 25.44 -13.65
N ARG A 9 28.97 26.70 -13.55
CA ARG A 9 29.59 27.84 -14.23
C ARG A 9 30.97 28.17 -13.68
N GLN A 10 31.16 28.07 -12.36
CA GLN A 10 32.45 28.29 -11.71
C GLN A 10 33.44 27.18 -12.07
N VAL A 11 32.99 25.92 -12.08
CA VAL A 11 33.82 24.79 -12.52
C VAL A 11 34.21 24.92 -14.00
N ALA A 12 33.28 25.34 -14.86
CA ALA A 12 33.56 25.56 -16.28
C ALA A 12 34.65 26.63 -16.49
N ALA A 13 34.58 27.73 -15.72
CA ALA A 13 35.59 28.80 -15.75
C ALA A 13 36.96 28.30 -15.28
N GLU A 14 37.02 27.60 -14.14
CA GLU A 14 38.25 27.03 -13.58
C GLU A 14 38.91 25.99 -14.51
N ALA A 15 38.11 25.14 -15.16
CA ALA A 15 38.61 24.11 -16.08
C ALA A 15 38.88 24.64 -17.51
N GLY A 16 38.52 25.89 -17.81
CA GLY A 16 38.68 26.49 -19.14
C GLY A 16 37.83 25.81 -20.23
N VAL A 17 36.60 25.40 -19.90
CA VAL A 17 35.68 24.71 -20.84
C VAL A 17 34.27 25.31 -20.79
N GLY A 18 33.40 24.93 -21.73
CA GLY A 18 31.98 25.30 -21.68
C GLY A 18 31.19 24.53 -20.62
N MET A 19 30.10 25.12 -20.12
CA MET A 19 29.20 24.47 -19.14
C MET A 19 28.66 23.11 -19.63
N MET A 20 28.41 22.96 -20.94
CA MET A 20 27.98 21.69 -21.52
C MET A 20 29.04 20.59 -21.40
N THR A 21 30.32 20.93 -21.53
CA THR A 21 31.43 19.99 -21.33
C THR A 21 31.47 19.52 -19.88
N VAL A 22 31.30 20.42 -18.91
CA VAL A 22 31.16 20.05 -17.50
C VAL A 22 29.96 19.12 -17.29
N SER A 23 28.79 19.45 -17.86
CA SER A 23 27.60 18.60 -17.75
C SER A 23 27.83 17.19 -18.32
N TYR A 24 28.49 17.07 -19.48
CA TYR A 24 28.80 15.78 -20.09
C TYR A 24 29.85 14.99 -19.32
N THR A 25 30.83 15.63 -18.68
CA THR A 25 31.78 14.95 -17.79
C THR A 25 31.08 14.10 -16.73
N TYR A 26 29.94 14.57 -16.20
CA TYR A 26 29.14 13.83 -15.20
C TYR A 26 28.05 12.93 -15.81
N THR A 27 27.46 13.31 -16.94
CA THR A 27 26.24 12.65 -17.46
C THR A 27 26.45 11.80 -18.70
N ARG A 28 27.50 12.06 -19.48
CA ARG A 28 27.87 11.39 -20.74
C ARG A 28 29.40 11.41 -20.90
N PRO A 29 30.15 10.76 -19.98
CA PRO A 29 31.61 10.89 -19.93
C PRO A 29 32.28 10.47 -21.24
N ASP A 30 31.69 9.53 -21.98
CA ASP A 30 32.19 9.02 -23.26
C ASP A 30 32.18 10.08 -24.39
N ARG A 31 31.44 11.18 -24.21
CA ARG A 31 31.40 12.33 -25.14
C ARG A 31 32.47 13.38 -24.85
N VAL A 32 33.31 13.19 -23.84
CA VAL A 32 34.34 14.13 -23.43
C VAL A 32 35.69 13.43 -23.51
N ALA A 33 36.66 14.03 -24.21
CA ALA A 33 38.01 13.50 -24.27
C ALA A 33 38.57 13.30 -22.84
N ALA A 34 39.27 12.18 -22.61
CA ALA A 34 39.76 11.79 -21.29
C ALA A 34 40.54 12.91 -20.57
N SER A 35 41.44 13.58 -21.28
CA SER A 35 42.22 14.71 -20.76
C SER A 35 41.36 15.92 -20.37
N THR A 36 40.25 16.18 -21.09
CA THR A 36 39.31 17.24 -20.72
C THR A 36 38.45 16.86 -19.54
N ARG A 37 38.06 15.58 -19.46
CA ARG A 37 37.31 15.03 -18.34
C ARG A 37 38.10 15.14 -17.03
N GLU A 38 39.38 14.75 -17.04
CA GLU A 38 40.27 14.87 -15.88
C GLU A 38 40.37 16.31 -15.39
N ARG A 39 40.67 17.27 -16.28
CA ARG A 39 40.73 18.70 -15.91
C ARG A 39 39.45 19.21 -15.26
N VAL A 40 38.29 18.80 -15.77
CA VAL A 40 36.99 19.17 -15.17
C VAL A 40 36.82 18.55 -13.79
N LEU A 41 37.15 17.27 -13.62
CA LEU A 41 37.03 16.59 -12.33
C LEU A 41 37.99 17.15 -11.28
N GLU A 42 39.21 17.52 -11.68
CA GLU A 42 40.18 18.20 -10.79
C GLU A 42 39.69 19.59 -10.37
N ALA A 43 39.23 20.41 -11.32
CA ALA A 43 38.65 21.72 -11.03
C ALA A 43 37.45 21.61 -10.09
N ALA A 44 36.57 20.64 -10.35
CA ALA A 44 35.43 20.36 -9.49
C ALA A 44 35.85 19.95 -8.07
N ALA A 45 36.84 19.06 -7.95
CA ALA A 45 37.36 18.63 -6.65
C ALA A 45 37.97 19.81 -5.86
N ARG A 46 38.77 20.67 -6.51
CA ARG A 46 39.34 21.88 -5.87
C ARG A 46 38.26 22.83 -5.34
N LEU A 47 37.18 22.99 -6.09
CA LEU A 47 36.08 23.88 -5.73
C LEU A 47 35.03 23.20 -4.82
N GLY A 48 35.18 21.92 -4.50
CA GLY A 48 34.17 21.17 -3.71
C GLY A 48 32.86 20.92 -4.48
N TYR A 49 32.86 21.01 -5.80
CA TYR A 49 31.70 20.72 -6.65
C TYR A 49 31.50 19.22 -6.83
N ARG A 50 30.39 18.70 -6.29
CA ARG A 50 30.06 17.26 -6.36
C ARG A 50 29.40 16.84 -7.67
N GLY A 51 29.04 17.80 -8.53
CA GLY A 51 28.36 17.55 -9.80
C GLY A 51 27.05 18.36 -9.94
N PRO A 52 26.34 18.18 -11.07
CA PRO A 52 25.09 18.87 -11.34
C PRO A 52 24.04 18.62 -10.26
N ASP A 53 23.38 19.70 -9.82
CA ASP A 53 22.30 19.62 -8.84
C ASP A 53 21.14 18.75 -9.39
N PRO A 54 20.75 17.68 -8.68
CA PRO A 54 19.61 16.84 -9.06
C PRO A 54 18.30 17.60 -9.25
N VAL A 55 18.05 18.66 -8.46
CA VAL A 55 16.85 19.51 -8.55
C VAL A 55 16.89 20.36 -9.81
N ALA A 56 18.03 21.01 -10.10
CA ALA A 56 18.18 21.74 -11.36
C ALA A 56 18.06 20.80 -12.58
N ARG A 57 18.49 19.54 -12.42
CA ARG A 57 18.39 18.49 -13.44
C ARG A 57 16.95 18.02 -13.64
N SER A 58 16.15 17.88 -12.58
CA SER A 58 14.73 17.49 -12.69
C SER A 58 13.91 18.58 -13.36
N LEU A 59 14.10 19.85 -12.97
CA LEU A 59 13.48 21.01 -13.62
C LEU A 59 13.77 21.05 -15.12
N ARG A 60 15.01 20.81 -15.53
CA ARG A 60 15.38 20.78 -16.96
C ARG A 60 14.76 19.59 -17.71
N ARG A 61 14.54 18.47 -17.02
CA ARG A 61 13.99 17.24 -17.63
C ARG A 61 12.46 17.22 -17.61
N GLY A 62 11.81 18.05 -16.79
CA GLY A 62 10.38 17.94 -16.49
C GLY A 62 10.02 16.66 -15.73
N ALA A 63 10.99 15.99 -15.11
CA ALA A 63 10.82 14.70 -14.45
C ALA A 63 11.69 14.64 -13.19
N THR A 64 11.07 14.25 -12.08
CA THR A 64 11.66 14.14 -10.73
C THR A 64 12.39 12.81 -10.51
N ARG A 65 12.04 11.78 -11.31
CA ARG A 65 12.41 10.37 -11.16
C ARG A 65 12.06 9.83 -9.78
N ASN A 66 10.83 10.07 -9.35
CA ASN A 66 10.36 9.75 -8.01
C ASN A 66 8.91 9.30 -8.10
N LEU A 67 8.55 8.20 -7.43
CA LEU A 67 7.15 7.80 -7.27
C LEU A 67 6.63 8.25 -5.92
N GLY A 68 5.39 8.73 -5.88
CA GLY A 68 4.69 9.05 -4.63
C GLY A 68 3.82 7.89 -4.20
N VAL A 69 3.92 7.44 -2.95
CA VAL A 69 2.95 6.53 -2.35
C VAL A 69 2.07 7.32 -1.40
N VAL A 70 0.80 7.48 -1.74
CA VAL A 70 -0.19 8.10 -0.88
C VAL A 70 -0.71 7.05 0.09
N PHE A 71 -0.61 7.33 1.38
CA PHE A 71 -0.96 6.39 2.45
C PHE A 71 -2.17 6.92 3.23
N GLY A 72 -3.34 6.28 3.02
CA GLY A 72 -4.63 6.54 3.67
C GLY A 72 -4.70 6.21 5.17
N GLU A 73 -3.69 5.52 5.67
CA GLU A 73 -3.50 5.14 7.07
C GLU A 73 -2.57 6.13 7.79
N HIS A 74 -2.47 6.05 9.12
CA HIS A 74 -1.37 6.71 9.82
C HIS A 74 -0.03 6.26 9.23
N LEU A 75 0.88 7.20 8.95
CA LEU A 75 2.14 6.90 8.24
C LEU A 75 2.99 5.83 8.94
N THR A 76 2.87 5.66 10.25
CA THR A 76 3.57 4.60 11.01
C THR A 76 3.09 3.20 10.62
N TYR A 77 1.84 3.04 10.20
CA TYR A 77 1.25 1.77 9.76
C TYR A 77 2.06 1.13 8.61
N ALA A 78 2.63 1.95 7.72
CA ALA A 78 3.53 1.52 6.65
C ALA A 78 4.74 0.70 7.13
N PHE A 79 5.14 0.87 8.40
CA PHE A 79 6.30 0.23 9.01
C PHE A 79 5.93 -0.79 10.08
N GLU A 80 4.76 -0.65 10.68
CA GLU A 80 4.28 -1.50 11.78
C GLU A 80 3.55 -2.74 11.27
N ASP A 81 2.79 -2.59 10.17
CA ASP A 81 2.05 -3.70 9.59
C ASP A 81 2.93 -4.49 8.60
N PRO A 82 3.12 -5.80 8.80
CA PRO A 82 3.97 -6.61 7.93
C PRO A 82 3.51 -6.64 6.48
N GLN A 83 2.22 -6.50 6.23
CA GLN A 83 1.61 -6.58 4.90
C GLN A 83 1.71 -5.27 4.14
N ALA A 84 1.50 -4.14 4.82
CA ALA A 84 1.85 -2.81 4.31
C ALA A 84 3.35 -2.72 3.96
N ALA A 85 4.22 -3.22 4.85
CA ALA A 85 5.67 -3.27 4.59
C ALA A 85 6.01 -4.17 3.39
N ARG A 86 5.33 -5.32 3.24
CA ARG A 86 5.50 -6.24 2.10
C ARG A 86 5.11 -5.57 0.77
N PHE A 87 4.01 -4.84 0.76
CA PHE A 87 3.58 -4.05 -0.40
C PHE A 87 4.60 -2.97 -0.76
N LEU A 88 5.07 -2.19 0.21
CA LEU A 88 6.09 -1.16 0.00
C LEU A 88 7.42 -1.75 -0.47
N ALA A 89 7.77 -2.96 -0.04
CA ALA A 89 8.92 -3.69 -0.57
C ALA A 89 8.74 -4.01 -2.07
N GLY A 90 7.52 -4.39 -2.48
CA GLY A 90 7.13 -4.57 -3.88
C GLY A 90 7.30 -3.29 -4.71
N VAL A 91 6.75 -2.17 -4.23
CA VAL A 91 6.91 -0.84 -4.85
C VAL A 91 8.39 -0.47 -4.97
N SER A 92 9.14 -0.62 -3.87
CA SER A 92 10.56 -0.30 -3.80
C SER A 92 11.40 -1.13 -4.77
N SER A 93 11.03 -2.38 -5.01
CA SER A 93 11.74 -3.25 -5.95
C SER A 93 11.74 -2.68 -7.39
N VAL A 94 10.60 -2.13 -7.82
CA VAL A 94 10.46 -1.46 -9.13
C VAL A 94 11.22 -0.14 -9.13
N CYS A 95 11.15 0.64 -8.05
CA CYS A 95 11.94 1.86 -7.93
C CYS A 95 13.44 1.58 -8.07
N VAL A 96 13.97 0.53 -7.44
CA VAL A 96 15.38 0.15 -7.59
C VAL A 96 15.72 -0.23 -9.02
N ALA A 97 14.90 -1.09 -9.65
CA ALA A 97 15.11 -1.54 -11.03
C ALA A 97 15.13 -0.37 -12.03
N GLU A 98 14.20 0.57 -11.87
CA GLU A 98 14.02 1.75 -12.73
C GLU A 98 14.83 2.97 -12.28
N ARG A 99 15.63 2.80 -11.23
CA ARG A 99 16.43 3.85 -10.58
C ARG A 99 15.58 5.04 -10.12
N LEU A 100 14.34 4.85 -9.73
CA LEU A 100 13.44 5.88 -9.21
C LEU A 100 13.66 6.06 -7.70
N GLY A 101 13.37 7.26 -7.21
CA GLY A 101 13.13 7.49 -5.79
C GLY A 101 11.73 7.04 -5.38
N LEU A 102 11.52 6.96 -4.07
CA LEU A 102 10.23 6.74 -3.46
C LEU A 102 9.96 7.85 -2.43
N THR A 103 8.77 8.44 -2.46
CA THR A 103 8.32 9.40 -1.45
C THR A 103 7.00 8.91 -0.87
N LEU A 104 6.94 8.79 0.46
CA LEU A 104 5.69 8.53 1.16
C LEU A 104 4.97 9.87 1.40
N ILE A 105 3.71 9.91 1.01
CA ILE A 105 2.83 11.09 1.12
C ILE A 105 1.75 10.69 2.13
N PRO A 106 1.82 11.18 3.38
CA PRO A 106 0.79 10.87 4.37
C PRO A 106 -0.51 11.59 4.03
N THR A 107 -1.63 10.95 4.34
CA THR A 107 -2.93 11.63 4.49
C THR A 107 -3.31 11.64 5.96
N THR A 108 -3.80 12.76 6.45
CA THR A 108 -4.27 12.95 7.82
C THR A 108 -5.80 13.02 7.94
N GLY A 109 -6.51 13.06 6.81
CA GLY A 109 -7.95 13.34 6.75
C GLY A 109 -8.26 14.84 6.75
N ASP A 110 -7.22 15.69 6.64
CA ASP A 110 -7.36 17.14 6.62
C ASP A 110 -7.48 17.66 5.18
N PRO A 111 -8.15 18.80 4.94
CA PRO A 111 -8.24 19.41 3.61
C PRO A 111 -6.88 19.67 2.93
N ASP A 112 -5.83 19.87 3.73
CA ASP A 112 -4.45 20.10 3.27
C ASP A 112 -3.84 18.89 2.55
N ASP A 113 -4.40 17.68 2.73
CA ASP A 113 -3.92 16.47 2.04
C ASP A 113 -4.06 16.56 0.51
N ILE A 114 -5.11 17.24 0.05
CA ILE A 114 -5.36 17.46 -1.39
C ILE A 114 -4.19 18.24 -2.00
N GLU A 115 -3.80 19.34 -1.36
CA GLU A 115 -2.70 20.16 -1.84
C GLU A 115 -1.35 19.46 -1.65
N ARG A 116 -1.16 18.71 -0.55
CA ARG A 116 0.02 17.88 -0.34
C ARG A 116 0.24 16.89 -1.49
N VAL A 117 -0.82 16.24 -1.97
CA VAL A 117 -0.77 15.34 -3.12
C VAL A 117 -0.46 16.10 -4.41
N ARG A 118 -1.15 17.22 -4.69
CA ARG A 118 -0.95 18.01 -5.91
C ARG A 118 0.45 18.61 -6.02
N GLU A 119 0.97 19.12 -4.92
CA GLU A 119 2.29 19.76 -4.85
C GLU A 119 3.46 18.74 -4.78
N SER A 120 3.14 17.45 -4.66
CA SER A 120 4.14 16.38 -4.60
C SER A 120 5.02 16.39 -5.86
N ALA A 121 6.33 16.51 -5.64
CA ALA A 121 7.36 16.42 -6.68
C ALA A 121 7.64 14.95 -7.06
N VAL A 122 6.67 14.33 -7.71
CA VAL A 122 6.69 12.93 -8.16
C VAL A 122 6.23 12.81 -9.61
N ASP A 123 6.64 11.74 -10.29
CA ASP A 123 6.29 11.50 -11.69
C ASP A 123 5.04 10.62 -11.86
N GLY A 124 4.60 9.96 -10.79
CA GLY A 124 3.41 9.12 -10.74
C GLY A 124 3.05 8.73 -9.31
N PHE A 125 1.85 8.18 -9.13
CA PHE A 125 1.28 7.89 -7.82
C PHE A 125 0.90 6.41 -7.63
N VAL A 126 1.17 5.91 -6.45
CA VAL A 126 0.60 4.67 -5.91
C VAL A 126 -0.27 5.08 -4.73
N VAL A 127 -1.54 4.71 -4.73
CA VAL A 127 -2.45 4.92 -3.60
C VAL A 127 -2.59 3.59 -2.86
N TRP A 128 -2.16 3.56 -1.61
CA TRP A 128 -2.46 2.46 -0.71
C TRP A 128 -3.91 2.62 -0.24
N THR A 129 -4.71 1.56 -0.35
CA THR A 129 -6.14 1.45 0.00
C THR A 129 -6.79 2.64 0.70
N THR A 130 -7.92 3.09 0.16
CA THR A 130 -8.72 4.17 0.75
C THR A 130 -10.22 3.98 0.49
N THR A 131 -11.06 4.82 1.10
CA THR A 131 -12.51 4.80 0.92
C THR A 131 -12.93 5.26 -0.48
N ALA A 132 -14.12 4.87 -0.91
CA ALA A 132 -14.66 5.22 -2.22
C ALA A 132 -14.80 6.73 -2.46
N ASP A 133 -15.00 7.49 -1.39
CA ASP A 133 -15.28 8.92 -1.34
C ASP A 133 -14.06 9.78 -0.96
N ASP A 134 -12.86 9.19 -0.83
CA ASP A 134 -11.66 9.93 -0.44
C ASP A 134 -11.29 11.01 -1.50
N PRO A 135 -11.26 12.31 -1.12
CA PRO A 135 -10.92 13.40 -2.04
C PRO A 135 -9.49 13.32 -2.60
N VAL A 136 -8.60 12.54 -1.98
CA VAL A 136 -7.24 12.26 -2.48
C VAL A 136 -7.27 11.60 -3.85
N LEU A 137 -8.29 10.81 -4.16
CA LEU A 137 -8.43 10.17 -5.47
C LEU A 137 -8.61 11.22 -6.58
N ASP A 138 -9.42 12.26 -6.32
CA ASP A 138 -9.56 13.40 -7.23
C ASP A 138 -8.29 14.24 -7.31
N ALA A 139 -7.60 14.42 -6.18
CA ALA A 139 -6.33 15.11 -6.15
C ALA A 139 -5.31 14.41 -7.07
N VAL A 140 -5.13 13.09 -6.92
CA VAL A 140 -4.25 12.26 -7.75
C VAL A 140 -4.66 12.33 -9.22
N ALA A 141 -5.92 12.05 -9.56
CA ALA A 141 -6.40 12.04 -10.94
C ALA A 141 -6.21 13.40 -11.63
N SER A 142 -6.45 14.50 -10.90
CA SER A 142 -6.29 15.88 -11.42
C SER A 142 -4.85 16.24 -11.83
N THR A 143 -3.84 15.50 -11.36
CA THR A 143 -2.44 15.73 -11.77
C THR A 143 -2.15 15.26 -13.19
N GLY A 144 -2.98 14.39 -13.76
CA GLY A 144 -2.76 13.75 -15.06
C GLY A 144 -1.53 12.84 -15.12
N ARG A 145 -0.94 12.49 -13.98
CA ARG A 145 0.20 11.58 -13.88
C ARG A 145 -0.28 10.13 -13.82
N PRO A 146 0.52 9.16 -14.29
CA PRO A 146 0.18 7.74 -14.15
C PRO A 146 -0.06 7.39 -12.68
N ALA A 147 -1.16 6.70 -12.41
CA ALA A 147 -1.57 6.38 -11.06
C ALA A 147 -2.16 4.96 -10.96
N ALA A 148 -1.90 4.30 -9.84
CA ALA A 148 -2.56 3.06 -9.47
C ALA A 148 -3.02 3.08 -8.02
N VAL A 149 -4.09 2.36 -7.71
CA VAL A 149 -4.61 2.16 -6.35
C VAL A 149 -4.65 0.67 -6.03
N GLN A 150 -4.15 0.28 -4.85
CA GLN A 150 -4.25 -1.09 -4.35
C GLN A 150 -5.50 -1.24 -3.47
N GLY A 151 -6.35 -2.23 -3.76
CA GLY A 151 -7.54 -2.55 -2.94
C GLY A 151 -8.61 -1.44 -2.83
N GLY A 152 -8.42 -0.30 -3.50
CA GLY A 152 -9.30 0.86 -3.42
C GLY A 152 -10.43 0.84 -4.46
N PRO A 153 -11.19 1.94 -4.60
CA PRO A 153 -12.25 2.03 -5.58
C PRO A 153 -11.67 2.14 -7.00
N ALA A 154 -12.39 1.62 -7.99
CA ALA A 154 -12.12 1.97 -9.38
C ALA A 154 -12.38 3.47 -9.58
N ARG A 155 -11.40 4.19 -10.14
CA ARG A 155 -11.51 5.63 -10.43
C ARG A 155 -10.95 5.90 -11.82
N GLU A 156 -11.63 6.72 -12.60
CA GLU A 156 -11.12 7.14 -13.91
C GLU A 156 -9.75 7.82 -13.75
N GLY A 157 -8.78 7.41 -14.59
CA GLY A 157 -7.40 7.91 -14.50
C GLY A 157 -6.53 7.22 -13.45
N ILE A 158 -7.06 6.26 -12.68
CA ILE A 158 -6.30 5.48 -11.69
C ILE A 158 -6.54 3.99 -11.93
N THR A 159 -5.49 3.24 -12.25
CA THR A 159 -5.60 1.79 -12.47
C THR A 159 -5.80 1.07 -11.14
N LEU A 160 -6.84 0.26 -11.03
CA LEU A 160 -7.09 -0.58 -9.86
C LEU A 160 -6.22 -1.85 -9.92
N VAL A 161 -5.48 -2.12 -8.84
CA VAL A 161 -4.76 -3.37 -8.61
C VAL A 161 -5.37 -4.05 -7.40
N THR A 162 -6.02 -5.19 -7.59
CA THR A 162 -6.69 -5.90 -6.51
C THR A 162 -6.81 -7.39 -6.83
N ALA A 163 -6.93 -8.21 -5.78
CA ALA A 163 -7.48 -9.55 -5.90
C ALA A 163 -9.02 -9.49 -5.94
N ASP A 164 -9.65 -10.60 -6.30
CA ASP A 164 -11.11 -10.76 -6.13
C ASP A 164 -11.43 -11.07 -4.65
N ASP A 165 -11.44 -10.01 -3.84
CA ASP A 165 -11.70 -10.09 -2.40
C ASP A 165 -13.04 -10.75 -2.08
N GLU A 166 -14.09 -10.52 -2.88
CA GLU A 166 -15.41 -11.12 -2.64
C GLU A 166 -15.37 -12.64 -2.85
N ALA A 167 -14.80 -13.10 -3.97
CA ALA A 167 -14.68 -14.52 -4.25
C ALA A 167 -13.78 -15.23 -3.23
N ALA A 168 -12.65 -14.60 -2.84
CA ALA A 168 -11.74 -15.14 -1.84
C ALA A 168 -12.39 -15.22 -0.44
N ALA A 169 -13.08 -14.16 -0.02
CA ALA A 169 -13.82 -14.10 1.24
C ALA A 169 -14.93 -15.16 1.30
N TYR A 170 -15.70 -15.29 0.22
CA TYR A 170 -16.69 -16.36 0.10
C TYR A 170 -16.05 -17.74 0.25
N ALA A 171 -14.92 -17.99 -0.40
CA ALA A 171 -14.27 -19.29 -0.42
C ALA A 171 -13.76 -19.68 0.98
N ILE A 172 -13.09 -18.77 1.70
CA ILE A 172 -12.60 -19.05 3.06
C ILE A 172 -13.74 -19.16 4.08
N ALA A 173 -14.77 -18.31 3.99
CA ALA A 173 -15.92 -18.41 4.87
C ALA A 173 -16.70 -19.71 4.64
N SER A 174 -16.94 -20.09 3.38
CA SER A 174 -17.57 -21.37 3.02
C SER A 174 -16.79 -22.55 3.59
N HIS A 175 -15.46 -22.46 3.62
CA HIS A 175 -14.62 -23.48 4.24
C HIS A 175 -14.88 -23.61 5.75
N MET A 176 -14.89 -22.48 6.47
CA MET A 176 -15.07 -22.45 7.93
C MET A 176 -16.50 -22.85 8.35
N LEU A 177 -17.50 -22.41 7.58
CA LEU A 177 -18.91 -22.65 7.87
C LEU A 177 -19.35 -24.11 7.71
N ARG A 178 -18.55 -24.99 7.09
CA ARG A 178 -18.84 -26.43 7.03
C ARG A 178 -18.95 -27.07 8.42
N THR A 179 -18.22 -26.54 9.40
CA THR A 179 -18.18 -27.08 10.77
C THR A 179 -18.58 -26.05 11.83
N ALA A 180 -18.32 -24.76 11.60
CA ALA A 180 -18.71 -23.70 12.53
C ALA A 180 -20.23 -23.58 12.60
N ARG A 181 -20.83 -23.50 13.79
CA ARG A 181 -22.27 -23.26 14.00
C ARG A 181 -22.55 -21.84 14.51
N SER A 182 -21.60 -21.24 15.22
CA SER A 182 -21.67 -19.90 15.79
C SER A 182 -20.38 -19.13 15.48
N PRO A 183 -20.12 -18.80 14.21
CA PRO A 183 -18.91 -18.09 13.81
C PRO A 183 -18.92 -16.63 14.31
N LEU A 184 -17.73 -16.09 14.58
CA LEU A 184 -17.48 -14.64 14.68
C LEU A 184 -16.72 -14.17 13.44
N VAL A 185 -17.15 -13.08 12.83
CA VAL A 185 -16.34 -12.38 11.82
C VAL A 185 -15.54 -11.27 12.52
N LEU A 186 -14.21 -11.26 12.33
CA LEU A 186 -13.38 -10.11 12.68
C LEU A 186 -13.14 -9.25 11.45
N SER A 187 -13.72 -8.07 11.45
CA SER A 187 -13.72 -7.13 10.33
C SER A 187 -12.69 -6.03 10.53
N GLU A 188 -12.00 -5.66 9.46
CA GLU A 188 -11.29 -4.38 9.33
C GLU A 188 -12.27 -3.18 9.42
N PRO A 189 -11.78 -1.94 9.55
CA PRO A 189 -12.63 -0.75 9.59
C PRO A 189 -13.57 -0.64 8.39
N THR A 190 -14.77 -0.11 8.62
CA THR A 190 -15.81 0.07 7.59
C THR A 190 -15.73 1.42 6.88
N ASP A 191 -15.22 2.44 7.57
CA ASP A 191 -15.21 3.84 7.18
C ASP A 191 -14.04 4.59 7.82
N ALA A 192 -13.84 5.86 7.41
CA ALA A 192 -12.76 6.71 7.87
C ALA A 192 -12.82 7.05 9.38
N ASP A 193 -13.99 6.93 10.03
CA ASP A 193 -14.13 7.18 11.47
C ASP A 193 -13.55 6.04 12.31
N ARG A 194 -13.42 4.84 11.73
CA ARG A 194 -12.72 3.68 12.32
C ARG A 194 -13.21 3.34 13.73
N VAL A 195 -14.53 3.41 13.95
CA VAL A 195 -15.12 3.14 15.26
C VAL A 195 -15.23 1.64 15.50
N ALA A 196 -14.54 1.14 16.53
CA ALA A 196 -14.66 -0.26 16.95
C ALA A 196 -16.06 -0.55 17.53
N ARG A 197 -16.67 -1.66 17.11
CA ARG A 197 -18.00 -2.08 17.57
C ARG A 197 -18.29 -3.55 17.28
N LEU A 198 -19.12 -4.17 18.12
CA LEU A 198 -19.74 -5.46 17.83
C LEU A 198 -21.15 -5.23 17.28
N VAL A 199 -21.42 -5.77 16.11
CA VAL A 199 -22.72 -5.68 15.43
C VAL A 199 -23.15 -7.05 14.93
N ARG A 200 -24.40 -7.20 14.48
CA ARG A 200 -24.86 -8.41 13.80
C ARG A 200 -25.29 -8.10 12.38
N GLY A 201 -24.85 -8.94 11.45
CA GLY A 201 -25.21 -8.85 10.03
C GLY A 201 -25.18 -7.44 9.44
N PRO A 202 -24.07 -6.68 9.56
CA PRO A 202 -24.00 -5.34 8.99
C PRO A 202 -24.25 -5.37 7.48
N ASP A 203 -24.78 -4.28 6.94
CA ASP A 203 -24.83 -4.10 5.50
C ASP A 203 -23.39 -4.14 4.95
N PRO A 204 -23.08 -5.01 3.98
CA PRO A 204 -21.75 -5.04 3.38
C PRO A 204 -21.41 -3.73 2.64
N ASP A 205 -22.39 -2.93 2.21
CA ASP A 205 -22.16 -1.69 1.45
C ASP A 205 -21.53 -0.58 2.32
N VAL A 206 -20.22 -0.69 2.54
CA VAL A 206 -19.42 0.24 3.34
C VAL A 206 -18.39 0.99 2.48
N PRO A 207 -17.94 2.18 2.93
CA PRO A 207 -17.02 3.02 2.17
C PRO A 207 -15.69 2.35 1.77
N PHE A 208 -15.09 1.53 2.63
CA PHE A 208 -13.86 0.80 2.30
C PHE A 208 -14.12 -0.38 1.36
N PRO A 209 -13.61 -0.37 0.11
CA PRO A 209 -13.89 -1.42 -0.87
C PRO A 209 -13.42 -2.81 -0.47
N VAL A 210 -12.22 -2.94 0.12
CA VAL A 210 -11.71 -4.22 0.64
C VAL A 210 -12.69 -4.80 1.67
N THR A 211 -13.04 -4.00 2.69
CA THR A 211 -13.99 -4.42 3.74
C THR A 211 -15.36 -4.76 3.16
N ARG A 212 -15.89 -3.94 2.26
CA ARG A 212 -17.18 -4.18 1.58
C ARG A 212 -17.17 -5.51 0.84
N ASN A 213 -16.16 -5.74 0.00
CA ASN A 213 -16.08 -6.95 -0.81
C ASN A 213 -15.93 -8.20 0.07
N ARG A 214 -15.13 -8.13 1.13
CA ARG A 214 -14.97 -9.25 2.07
C ARG A 214 -16.27 -9.52 2.86
N LEU A 215 -16.95 -8.49 3.37
CA LEU A 215 -18.26 -8.64 4.01
C LEU A 215 -19.30 -9.23 3.05
N ALA A 216 -19.32 -8.81 1.78
CA ALA A 216 -20.21 -9.36 0.77
C ALA A 216 -19.96 -10.85 0.54
N GLY A 217 -18.70 -11.27 0.43
CA GLY A 217 -18.31 -12.67 0.31
C GLY A 217 -18.70 -13.51 1.53
N TYR A 218 -18.47 -12.99 2.74
CA TYR A 218 -18.89 -13.64 3.99
C TYR A 218 -20.41 -13.78 4.08
N ARG A 219 -21.15 -12.70 3.80
CA ARG A 219 -22.63 -12.72 3.75
C ARG A 219 -23.13 -13.76 2.77
N ARG A 220 -22.55 -13.83 1.57
CA ARG A 220 -22.91 -14.82 0.54
C ARG A 220 -22.69 -16.25 1.07
N ALA A 221 -21.54 -16.53 1.68
CA ALA A 221 -21.24 -17.85 2.23
C ALA A 221 -22.20 -18.27 3.36
N VAL A 222 -22.60 -17.32 4.21
CA VAL A 222 -23.58 -17.54 5.28
C VAL A 222 -24.95 -17.90 4.70
N LEU A 223 -25.44 -17.12 3.73
CA LEU A 223 -26.73 -17.36 3.07
C LEU A 223 -26.75 -18.71 2.34
N ASP A 224 -25.67 -19.05 1.63
CA ASP A 224 -25.52 -20.34 0.94
C ASP A 224 -25.44 -21.54 1.92
N SER A 225 -25.09 -21.28 3.19
CA SER A 225 -25.10 -22.28 4.27
C SER A 225 -26.46 -22.42 4.96
N GLU A 226 -27.53 -21.84 4.39
CA GLU A 226 -28.90 -21.81 4.93
C GLU A 226 -29.00 -21.12 6.30
N ARG A 227 -28.15 -20.12 6.55
CA ARG A 227 -28.15 -19.32 7.79
C ARG A 227 -28.51 -17.87 7.50
N ASP A 228 -29.06 -17.20 8.51
CA ASP A 228 -29.34 -15.76 8.42
C ASP A 228 -28.07 -14.95 8.71
N TRP A 229 -27.72 -14.04 7.80
CA TRP A 229 -26.65 -13.07 8.01
C TRP A 229 -26.95 -12.15 9.19
N ALA A 230 -28.22 -11.82 9.42
CA ALA A 230 -28.66 -10.96 10.52
C ALA A 230 -28.32 -11.53 11.91
N ASP A 231 -28.05 -12.84 12.01
CA ASP A 231 -27.66 -13.49 13.26
C ASP A 231 -26.14 -13.54 13.45
N VAL A 232 -25.34 -13.30 12.41
CA VAL A 232 -23.88 -13.46 12.47
C VAL A 232 -23.22 -12.26 13.16
N PRO A 233 -22.52 -12.47 14.29
CA PRO A 233 -21.77 -11.43 14.96
C PRO A 233 -20.54 -11.03 14.14
N VAL A 234 -20.37 -9.72 13.97
CA VAL A 234 -19.23 -9.09 13.29
C VAL A 234 -18.61 -8.08 14.25
N ALA A 235 -17.38 -8.34 14.69
CA ALA A 235 -16.62 -7.37 15.48
C ALA A 235 -15.73 -6.56 14.53
N ILE A 236 -16.06 -5.28 14.40
CA ILE A 236 -15.32 -4.30 13.60
C ILE A 236 -14.25 -3.69 14.51
N VAL A 237 -12.99 -3.76 14.09
CA VAL A 237 -11.87 -3.14 14.82
C VAL A 237 -11.60 -1.72 14.32
N SER A 238 -10.94 -0.91 15.15
CA SER A 238 -10.47 0.43 14.76
C SER A 238 -9.20 0.37 13.89
N ARG A 239 -8.29 -0.54 14.19
CA ARG A 239 -7.04 -0.73 13.45
C ARG A 239 -6.81 -2.20 13.17
N ASN A 240 -6.22 -2.50 12.02
CA ASN A 240 -5.82 -3.84 11.64
C ASN A 240 -4.60 -4.30 12.47
N THR A 241 -4.82 -4.62 13.75
CA THR A 241 -3.76 -4.98 14.69
C THR A 241 -4.16 -6.15 15.56
N ARG A 242 -3.16 -6.94 15.97
CA ARG A 242 -3.33 -8.03 16.92
C ARG A 242 -3.97 -7.57 18.24
N ASP A 243 -3.61 -6.38 18.71
CA ASP A 243 -4.09 -5.82 19.97
C ASP A 243 -5.57 -5.43 19.92
N ASP A 244 -6.00 -4.74 18.85
CA ASP A 244 -7.42 -4.40 18.67
C ASP A 244 -8.27 -5.66 18.47
N ALA A 245 -7.73 -6.69 17.80
CA ALA A 245 -8.40 -7.99 17.70
C ALA A 245 -8.57 -8.67 19.06
N ARG A 246 -7.55 -8.68 19.92
CA ARG A 246 -7.68 -9.22 21.29
C ARG A 246 -8.78 -8.51 22.06
N ALA A 247 -8.83 -7.17 21.98
CA ALA A 247 -9.86 -6.38 22.64
C ALA A 247 -11.27 -6.70 22.10
N ALA A 248 -11.42 -6.76 20.77
CA ALA A 248 -12.69 -7.06 20.11
C ALA A 248 -13.20 -8.47 20.43
N VAL A 249 -12.33 -9.48 20.40
CA VAL A 249 -12.70 -10.85 20.76
C VAL A 249 -13.06 -10.94 22.24
N THR A 250 -12.28 -10.31 23.13
CA THR A 250 -12.59 -10.28 24.57
C THR A 250 -13.95 -9.66 24.86
N ALA A 251 -14.30 -8.56 24.18
CA ALA A 251 -15.63 -7.94 24.31
C ALA A 251 -16.73 -8.87 23.76
N ALA A 252 -16.52 -9.50 22.59
CA ALA A 252 -17.49 -10.46 22.04
C ALA A 252 -17.73 -11.67 22.97
N LEU A 253 -16.71 -12.07 23.72
CA LEU A 253 -16.81 -13.11 24.74
C LEU A 253 -17.73 -12.75 25.92
N GLU A 254 -18.11 -11.49 26.11
CA GLU A 254 -19.11 -11.11 27.12
C GLU A 254 -20.53 -11.49 26.67
N GLU A 255 -20.76 -11.58 25.34
CA GLU A 255 -22.08 -11.84 24.76
C GLU A 255 -22.27 -13.30 24.30
N PHE A 256 -21.23 -13.91 23.70
CA PHE A 256 -21.31 -15.29 23.21
C PHE A 256 -19.92 -15.95 23.12
N ARG A 257 -19.87 -17.26 22.91
CA ARG A 257 -18.63 -18.00 22.68
C ARG A 257 -18.60 -18.47 21.22
N PRO A 258 -17.73 -17.92 20.35
CA PRO A 258 -17.62 -18.38 18.98
C PRO A 258 -17.04 -19.79 18.93
N ASP A 259 -17.53 -20.61 17.99
CA ASP A 259 -16.94 -21.92 17.68
C ASP A 259 -16.04 -21.90 16.43
N ALA A 260 -15.93 -20.75 15.79
CA ALA A 260 -14.91 -20.41 14.81
C ALA A 260 -14.76 -18.89 14.67
N VAL A 261 -13.62 -18.43 14.18
CA VAL A 261 -13.38 -17.03 13.81
C VAL A 261 -12.98 -16.93 12.34
N ILE A 262 -13.65 -16.05 11.60
CA ILE A 262 -13.30 -15.69 10.22
C ILE A 262 -12.72 -14.28 10.27
N ALA A 263 -11.40 -14.16 10.23
CA ALA A 263 -10.74 -12.87 10.33
C ALA A 263 -10.36 -12.32 8.95
N MET A 264 -10.53 -11.01 8.76
CA MET A 264 -10.13 -10.32 7.53
C MET A 264 -8.63 -10.16 7.34
N SER A 265 -7.81 -10.42 8.37
CA SER A 265 -6.35 -10.40 8.25
C SER A 265 -5.69 -11.42 9.16
N ASP A 266 -4.45 -11.79 8.85
CA ASP A 266 -3.63 -12.62 9.72
C ASP A 266 -3.28 -11.94 11.06
N GLN A 267 -3.23 -10.61 11.13
CA GLN A 267 -3.05 -9.87 12.39
C GLN A 267 -4.28 -10.04 13.29
N LEU A 268 -5.48 -9.92 12.71
CA LEU A 268 -6.72 -10.12 13.45
C LEU A 268 -6.89 -11.59 13.85
N ALA A 269 -6.53 -12.53 12.97
CA ALA A 269 -6.52 -13.96 13.27
C ALA A 269 -5.60 -14.29 14.45
N ALA A 270 -4.37 -13.77 14.46
CA ALA A 270 -3.44 -13.97 15.57
C ALA A 270 -3.97 -13.40 16.89
N GLY A 271 -4.65 -12.25 16.86
CA GLY A 271 -5.28 -11.67 18.04
C GLY A 271 -6.46 -12.50 18.56
N ALA A 272 -7.21 -13.16 17.67
CA ALA A 272 -8.24 -14.10 18.08
C ALA A 272 -7.66 -15.35 18.76
N ILE A 273 -6.58 -15.90 18.20
CA ILE A 273 -5.89 -17.07 18.77
C ILE A 273 -5.34 -16.76 20.16
N ASP A 274 -4.79 -15.55 20.39
CA ASP A 274 -4.30 -15.14 21.72
C ASP A 274 -5.37 -15.24 22.82
N VAL A 275 -6.64 -15.02 22.46
CA VAL A 275 -7.75 -14.99 23.42
C VAL A 275 -8.45 -16.34 23.51
N LEU A 276 -8.67 -17.01 22.37
CA LEU A 276 -9.47 -18.23 22.29
C LEU A 276 -8.63 -19.50 22.42
N GLY A 277 -7.33 -19.42 22.19
CA GLY A 277 -6.42 -20.55 22.08
C GLY A 277 -6.67 -21.40 20.82
N ASP A 278 -5.85 -22.44 20.66
CA ASP A 278 -5.79 -23.26 19.44
C ASP A 278 -7.02 -24.17 19.24
N SER A 279 -7.90 -24.29 20.24
CA SER A 279 -9.08 -25.15 20.14
C SER A 279 -10.21 -24.58 19.29
N THR A 280 -10.20 -23.27 19.02
CA THR A 280 -11.21 -22.61 18.20
C THR A 280 -10.62 -22.38 16.81
N PRO A 281 -11.19 -22.99 15.75
CA PRO A 281 -10.74 -22.75 14.37
C PRO A 281 -10.75 -21.27 14.03
N VAL A 282 -9.62 -20.75 13.54
CA VAL A 282 -9.48 -19.39 13.06
C VAL A 282 -9.06 -19.43 11.59
N SER A 283 -9.57 -18.50 10.79
CA SER A 283 -9.02 -18.21 9.46
C SER A 283 -8.52 -16.78 9.37
N GLY A 284 -7.57 -16.53 8.48
CA GLY A 284 -7.02 -15.19 8.22
C GLY A 284 -6.90 -14.85 6.73
N TRP A 285 -5.99 -13.91 6.45
CA TRP A 285 -5.74 -13.35 5.12
C TRP A 285 -4.26 -12.99 4.94
N ASP A 286 -3.75 -13.25 3.74
CA ASP A 286 -2.39 -13.11 3.20
C ASP A 286 -1.40 -14.28 3.38
N ASP A 287 -1.76 -15.36 4.09
CA ASP A 287 -0.87 -16.52 4.38
C ASP A 287 0.55 -16.12 4.85
N SER A 288 0.59 -15.12 5.73
CA SER A 288 1.80 -14.55 6.31
C SER A 288 2.58 -15.57 7.16
N GLU A 289 3.75 -15.15 7.63
CA GLU A 289 4.52 -15.91 8.61
C GLU A 289 3.72 -16.21 9.89
N LEU A 290 2.75 -15.36 10.26
CA LEU A 290 1.82 -15.64 11.37
C LEU A 290 0.92 -16.83 11.06
N ALA A 291 0.29 -16.88 9.89
CA ALA A 291 -0.55 -18.01 9.46
C ALA A 291 0.25 -19.32 9.42
N GLN A 292 1.48 -19.25 8.93
CA GLN A 292 2.37 -20.42 8.85
C GLN A 292 2.82 -20.91 10.23
N THR A 293 3.16 -19.98 11.13
CA THR A 293 3.68 -20.30 12.47
C THR A 293 2.57 -20.76 13.42
N LEU A 294 1.42 -20.09 13.39
CA LEU A 294 0.26 -20.42 14.23
C LEU A 294 -0.64 -21.50 13.61
N GLY A 295 -0.41 -21.87 12.35
CA GLY A 295 -1.01 -23.04 11.72
C GLY A 295 -2.49 -22.88 11.34
N PHE A 296 -2.96 -21.66 11.07
CA PHE A 296 -4.36 -21.42 10.70
C PHE A 296 -4.58 -21.29 9.18
N SER A 297 -5.79 -21.60 8.70
CA SER A 297 -6.15 -21.48 7.29
C SER A 297 -6.22 -20.01 6.84
N SER A 298 -5.72 -19.66 5.66
CA SER A 298 -5.66 -18.27 5.21
C SER A 298 -5.87 -18.14 3.70
N VAL A 299 -6.39 -17.01 3.25
CA VAL A 299 -6.37 -16.64 1.82
C VAL A 299 -4.96 -16.17 1.49
N ARG A 300 -4.29 -16.80 0.53
CA ARG A 300 -2.97 -16.35 0.07
C ARG A 300 -3.12 -15.41 -1.13
N GLN A 301 -2.52 -14.24 -1.03
CA GLN A 301 -2.30 -13.30 -2.14
C GLN A 301 -0.93 -12.63 -1.96
N SER A 302 -0.36 -12.08 -3.04
CA SER A 302 0.96 -11.45 -2.98
C SER A 302 0.87 -9.93 -2.97
N LEU A 303 0.91 -9.32 -1.77
CA LEU A 303 1.00 -7.86 -1.65
C LEU A 303 2.31 -7.29 -2.20
N PHE A 304 3.39 -8.08 -2.20
CA PHE A 304 4.63 -7.72 -2.90
C PHE A 304 4.38 -7.53 -4.40
N ASP A 305 3.72 -8.50 -5.06
CA ASP A 305 3.47 -8.42 -6.50
C ASP A 305 2.46 -7.33 -6.84
N GLN A 306 1.44 -7.13 -5.99
CA GLN A 306 0.51 -6.00 -6.13
C GLN A 306 1.23 -4.65 -6.02
N GLY A 307 2.15 -4.50 -5.04
CA GLY A 307 2.98 -3.30 -4.92
C GLY A 307 3.87 -3.06 -6.14
N ALA A 308 4.49 -4.12 -6.65
CA ALA A 308 5.27 -4.04 -7.88
C ALA A 308 4.39 -3.68 -9.10
N ALA A 309 3.18 -4.23 -9.20
CA ALA A 309 2.24 -3.90 -10.27
C ALA A 309 1.81 -2.42 -10.21
N CYS A 310 1.42 -1.92 -9.03
CA CYS A 310 1.11 -0.51 -8.83
C CYS A 310 2.27 0.40 -9.24
N ALA A 311 3.50 0.06 -8.84
CA ALA A 311 4.67 0.84 -9.17
C ALA A 311 5.00 0.84 -10.67
N ARG A 312 4.79 -0.27 -11.38
CA ARG A 312 4.94 -0.32 -12.84
C ARG A 312 3.93 0.59 -13.54
N VAL A 313 2.67 0.60 -13.10
CA VAL A 313 1.66 1.54 -13.62
C VAL A 313 2.07 2.98 -13.33
N ALA A 314 2.41 3.30 -12.08
CA ALA A 314 2.82 4.65 -11.67
C ALA A 314 4.09 5.14 -12.40
N ALA A 315 4.97 4.23 -12.81
CA ALA A 315 6.14 4.53 -13.64
C ALA A 315 5.83 4.63 -15.14
N GLY A 316 4.58 4.39 -15.58
CA GLY A 316 4.19 4.38 -16.99
C GLY A 316 4.67 3.16 -17.77
N LEU A 317 4.99 2.06 -17.09
CA LEU A 317 5.51 0.82 -17.69
C LEU A 317 4.40 -0.21 -17.98
N ALA A 318 3.20 0.00 -17.44
CA ALA A 318 2.02 -0.81 -17.66
C ALA A 318 0.77 0.07 -17.64
N THR A 319 -0.25 -0.31 -18.41
CA THR A 319 -1.57 0.35 -18.46
C THR A 319 -2.68 -0.56 -17.95
N ASP A 320 -2.56 -1.86 -18.20
CA ASP A 320 -3.48 -2.89 -17.75
C ASP A 320 -2.79 -3.81 -16.74
N VAL A 321 -3.54 -4.21 -15.71
CA VAL A 321 -3.09 -5.13 -14.66
C VAL A 321 -4.16 -6.20 -14.49
N ASP A 322 -3.77 -7.46 -14.68
CA ASP A 322 -4.66 -8.59 -14.38
C ASP A 322 -5.00 -8.62 -12.88
N PRO A 323 -6.19 -9.10 -12.50
CA PRO A 323 -6.51 -9.33 -11.09
C PRO A 323 -5.42 -10.14 -10.40
N ALA A 324 -5.06 -9.71 -9.19
CA ALA A 324 -4.02 -10.39 -8.44
C ALA A 324 -4.47 -11.83 -8.13
N PRO A 325 -3.64 -12.84 -8.42
CA PRO A 325 -4.00 -14.22 -8.13
C PRO A 325 -4.12 -14.43 -6.62
N TRP A 326 -5.07 -15.28 -6.25
CA TRP A 326 -5.29 -15.71 -4.88
C TRP A 326 -5.60 -17.19 -4.82
N GLU A 327 -5.37 -17.81 -3.66
CA GLU A 327 -5.76 -19.19 -3.39
C GLU A 327 -6.10 -19.40 -1.91
N LEU A 328 -6.78 -20.51 -1.61
CA LEU A 328 -6.99 -20.94 -0.22
C LEU A 328 -5.84 -21.83 0.25
N VAL A 329 -5.22 -21.46 1.36
CA VAL A 329 -4.28 -22.31 2.08
C VAL A 329 -4.98 -22.89 3.29
N ILE A 330 -5.29 -24.19 3.23
CA ILE A 330 -6.02 -24.91 4.27
C ILE A 330 -5.02 -25.67 5.17
N ARG A 331 -5.23 -25.57 6.48
CA ARG A 331 -4.44 -26.23 7.53
C ARG A 331 -5.35 -26.97 8.51
#